data_AF-A0A836X3N8-F1
#
_entry.id   AF-A0A836X3N8-F1
#
_cell.length_a   1.000
_cell.length_b   1.000
_cell.length_c   1.000
_cell.angle_alpha   90.00
_cell.angle_beta   90.00
_cell.angle_gamma   90.00
#
_symmetry.space_group_name_H-M   'P 1'
#
loop_
_entity.id
_entity.type
_entity.pdbx_description
1 polymer ?
#
loop_
_entity_poly.entity_id
_entity_poly.type
_entity_poly.pdbx_seq_one_letter_code
_entity_poly.pdbx_strand_id
1 'polypeptide(L)'
;MGESPKNKSPIVTPNVSADQQAEIEALRAESFQTRRATVPALEEILYQAHPVLDHGFVRLIDYMGDDGAIVQAARVSYGKGTKKVSEDRGLINYLIRHRHTTPFEMCEIKYHIKLPIFVARQWIRHRTANVNEYSARYSILDNEFYVPAPDQLAAQSQANRQGRDMVLTGEEAKR
;
A
#
# COMPACT_ATOMS: atom_id res chain seq x y z
N MET A 1 46.70 -22.06 8.73
CA MET A 1 45.58 -22.32 7.80
C MET A 1 44.30 -22.20 8.62
N GLY A 2 43.82 -20.97 8.80
CA GLY A 2 42.57 -20.72 9.53
C GLY A 2 41.60 -20.12 8.53
N GLU A 3 40.58 -20.89 8.14
CA GLU A 3 39.51 -20.37 7.29
C GLU A 3 38.73 -19.31 8.08
N SER A 4 38.70 -18.09 7.55
CA SER A 4 37.78 -17.05 8.00
C SER A 4 36.33 -17.54 7.83
N PRO A 5 35.43 -17.33 8.81
CA PRO A 5 34.05 -17.74 8.67
C PRO A 5 33.42 -16.92 7.54
N LYS A 6 32.93 -17.61 6.51
CA LYS A 6 32.16 -17.02 5.42
C LYS A 6 30.95 -16.31 6.04
N ASN A 7 30.92 -14.99 5.92
CA ASN A 7 29.78 -14.15 6.26
C ASN A 7 28.59 -14.62 5.41
N LYS A 8 27.65 -15.36 6.00
CA LYS A 8 26.41 -15.74 5.32
C LYS A 8 25.64 -14.45 5.11
N SER A 9 25.50 -14.01 3.86
CA SER A 9 24.55 -12.97 3.49
C SER A 9 23.20 -13.27 4.14
N PRO A 10 22.51 -12.28 4.74
CA PRO A 10 21.24 -12.52 5.39
C PRO A 10 20.30 -13.18 4.38
N ILE A 11 19.65 -14.27 4.82
CA ILE A 11 18.64 -14.95 4.02
C ILE A 11 17.51 -13.94 3.85
N VAL A 12 17.39 -13.36 2.65
CA VAL A 12 16.26 -12.50 2.31
C VAL A 12 15.04 -13.41 2.22
N THR A 13 14.27 -13.47 3.31
CA THR A 13 12.98 -14.14 3.28
C THR A 13 12.08 -13.36 2.33
N PRO A 14 11.48 -13.99 1.31
CA PRO A 14 10.63 -13.27 0.38
C PRO A 14 9.43 -12.66 1.14
N ASN A 15 9.02 -11.44 0.78
CA ASN A 15 7.90 -10.72 1.41
C ASN A 15 6.57 -11.50 1.31
N VAL A 16 6.50 -12.44 0.38
CA VAL A 16 5.39 -13.35 0.11
C VAL A 16 5.96 -14.77 0.06
N SER A 17 5.38 -15.70 0.80
CA SER A 17 5.81 -17.11 0.77
C SER A 17 5.52 -17.76 -0.60
N ALA A 18 6.17 -18.89 -0.91
CA ALA A 18 5.90 -19.61 -2.16
C ALA A 18 4.42 -20.03 -2.28
N ASP A 19 3.80 -20.46 -1.18
CA ASP A 19 2.38 -20.83 -1.14
C ASP A 19 1.47 -19.62 -1.38
N GLN A 20 1.79 -18.48 -0.76
CA GLN A 20 1.05 -17.23 -0.98
C GLN A 20 1.21 -16.72 -2.41
N GLN A 21 2.40 -16.89 -3.00
CA GLN A 21 2.67 -16.51 -4.39
C GLN A 21 1.85 -17.38 -5.35
N ALA A 22 1.78 -18.69 -5.11
CA ALA A 22 0.95 -19.61 -5.88
C ALA A 22 -0.55 -19.26 -5.75
N GLU A 23 -1.02 -18.89 -4.55
CA GLU A 23 -2.40 -18.42 -4.33
C GLU A 23 -2.68 -17.12 -5.12
N ILE A 24 -1.75 -16.17 -5.11
CA ILE A 24 -1.84 -14.93 -5.89
C ILE A 24 -1.93 -15.23 -7.39
N GLU A 25 -1.08 -16.13 -7.89
CA GLU A 25 -1.07 -16.50 -9.30
C GLU A 25 -2.36 -17.19 -9.71
N ALA A 26 -2.90 -18.08 -8.87
CA ALA A 26 -4.20 -18.69 -9.09
C ALA A 26 -5.31 -17.64 -9.17
N LEU A 27 -5.36 -16.70 -8.23
CA LEU A 27 -6.34 -15.60 -8.22
C LEU A 27 -6.22 -14.71 -9.47
N ARG A 28 -5.01 -14.44 -9.95
CA ARG A 28 -4.76 -13.61 -11.14
C ARG A 28 -5.01 -14.33 -12.46
N ALA A 29 -5.00 -15.66 -12.46
CA ALA A 29 -5.33 -16.46 -13.64
C ALA A 29 -6.84 -16.47 -13.93
N GLU A 30 -7.67 -16.19 -12.92
CA GLU A 30 -9.11 -16.10 -13.07
C GLU A 30 -9.54 -14.71 -13.56
N SER A 31 -10.48 -14.69 -14.51
CA SER A 31 -11.11 -13.44 -14.97
C SER A 31 -12.59 -13.65 -15.25
N PHE A 32 -13.38 -12.60 -15.03
CA PHE A 32 -14.84 -12.65 -15.15
C PHE A 32 -15.35 -11.46 -15.94
N GLN A 33 -16.36 -11.69 -16.78
CA GLN A 33 -17.09 -10.59 -17.42
C GLN A 33 -18.01 -9.91 -16.40
N THR A 34 -18.02 -8.58 -16.38
CA THR A 34 -18.86 -7.81 -15.48
C THR A 34 -19.52 -6.62 -16.17
N ARG A 35 -20.67 -6.18 -15.63
CA ARG A 35 -21.33 -4.92 -16.02
C ARG A 35 -20.80 -3.72 -15.22
N ARG A 36 -20.01 -3.96 -14.18
CA ARG A 36 -19.40 -2.91 -13.35
C ARG A 36 -18.37 -2.13 -14.17
N ALA A 37 -18.15 -0.88 -13.81
CA ALA A 37 -17.00 -0.13 -14.31
C ALA A 37 -15.71 -0.84 -13.90
N THR A 38 -14.74 -0.90 -14.82
CA THR A 38 -13.42 -1.49 -14.58
C THR A 38 -12.35 -0.48 -15.00
N VAL A 39 -11.23 -0.48 -14.27
CA VAL A 39 -10.09 0.39 -14.52
C VAL A 39 -8.93 -0.48 -14.99
N PRO A 40 -8.55 -0.46 -16.28
CA PRO A 40 -7.55 -1.38 -16.82
C PRO A 40 -6.22 -1.39 -16.06
N ALA A 41 -5.76 -0.22 -15.62
CA ALA A 41 -4.53 -0.10 -14.82
C ALA A 41 -4.64 -0.74 -13.43
N LEU A 42 -5.84 -0.74 -12.82
CA LEU A 42 -6.06 -1.43 -11.54
C LEU A 42 -6.25 -2.93 -11.72
N GLU A 43 -6.91 -3.36 -12.80
CA GLU A 43 -7.03 -4.77 -13.18
C GLU A 43 -5.65 -5.42 -13.37
N GLU A 44 -4.71 -4.71 -14.02
CA GLU A 44 -3.35 -5.21 -14.26
C GLU A 44 -2.61 -5.55 -12.95
N ILE A 45 -2.78 -4.71 -11.92
CA ILE A 45 -2.11 -4.87 -10.62
C ILE A 45 -2.97 -5.57 -9.56
N LEU A 46 -4.19 -5.98 -9.89
CA LEU A 46 -5.11 -6.61 -8.94
C LEU A 46 -4.49 -7.90 -8.38
N TYR A 47 -4.48 -8.06 -7.06
CA TYR A 47 -3.80 -9.13 -6.32
C TYR A 47 -2.28 -9.16 -6.42
N GLN A 48 -1.63 -8.28 -7.19
CA GLN A 48 -0.18 -8.21 -7.19
C GLN A 48 0.34 -7.67 -5.85
N ALA A 49 1.16 -8.46 -5.17
CA ALA A 49 1.86 -8.02 -3.97
C ALA A 49 3.05 -7.14 -4.37
N HIS A 50 3.07 -5.92 -3.85
CA HIS A 50 4.18 -5.00 -4.00
C HIS A 50 5.02 -5.05 -2.72
N PRO A 51 6.25 -5.60 -2.76
CA PRO A 51 7.12 -5.69 -1.59
C PRO A 51 7.41 -4.32 -0.98
N VAL A 52 7.36 -4.23 0.34
CA VAL A 52 7.66 -3.02 1.11
C VAL A 52 8.41 -3.42 2.39
N LEU A 53 9.52 -2.73 2.68
CA LEU A 53 10.49 -3.16 3.70
C LEU A 53 11.04 -4.57 3.40
N ASP A 54 11.60 -5.23 4.40
CA ASP A 54 12.20 -6.56 4.29
C ASP A 54 11.18 -7.71 4.17
N HIS A 55 10.02 -7.59 4.82
CA HIS A 55 9.02 -8.66 4.86
C HIS A 55 7.59 -8.23 4.54
N GLY A 56 7.32 -6.93 4.45
CA GLY A 56 5.99 -6.37 4.24
C GLY A 56 5.57 -6.31 2.78
N PHE A 57 4.30 -6.03 2.53
CA PHE A 57 3.80 -5.75 1.19
C PHE A 57 2.51 -4.92 1.23
N VAL A 58 2.18 -4.31 0.09
CA VAL A 58 0.86 -3.75 -0.21
C VAL A 58 0.28 -4.50 -1.40
N ARG A 59 -0.95 -4.96 -1.29
CA ARG A 59 -1.65 -5.70 -2.35
C ARG A 59 -3.05 -5.14 -2.55
N LEU A 60 -3.38 -4.78 -3.78
CA LEU A 60 -4.75 -4.40 -4.15
C LEU A 60 -5.63 -5.65 -4.14
N ILE A 61 -6.77 -5.60 -3.44
CA ILE A 61 -7.71 -6.73 -3.34
C ILE A 61 -8.99 -6.45 -4.13
N ASP A 62 -9.42 -5.20 -4.17
CA ASP A 62 -10.67 -4.80 -4.81
C ASP A 62 -10.71 -3.28 -4.96
N TYR A 63 -11.58 -2.81 -5.85
CA TYR A 63 -11.88 -1.40 -6.00
C TYR A 63 -13.31 -1.22 -6.51
N MET A 64 -13.87 -0.03 -6.28
CA MET A 64 -15.18 0.35 -6.76
C MET A 64 -15.11 1.77 -7.33
N GLY A 65 -15.73 1.97 -8.48
CA GLY A 65 -15.77 3.26 -9.16
C GLY A 65 -14.57 3.50 -10.08
N ASP A 66 -14.72 4.51 -10.93
CA ASP A 66 -13.72 5.03 -11.85
C ASP A 66 -13.85 6.56 -11.90
N ASP A 67 -13.07 7.22 -12.77
CA ASP A 67 -13.21 8.67 -13.01
C ASP A 67 -14.64 9.08 -13.40
N GLY A 68 -15.37 8.18 -14.07
CA GLY A 68 -16.76 8.35 -14.45
C GLY A 68 -17.70 8.44 -13.24
N ALA A 69 -17.46 7.66 -12.20
CA ALA A 69 -18.23 7.73 -10.94
C ALA A 69 -18.10 9.12 -10.27
N ILE A 70 -16.89 9.67 -10.23
CA ILE A 70 -16.61 11.01 -9.69
C ILE A 70 -17.37 12.07 -10.49
N VAL A 71 -17.22 12.02 -11.82
CA VAL A 71 -17.87 12.96 -12.74
C VAL A 71 -19.39 12.87 -12.67
N GLN A 72 -19.94 11.65 -12.61
CA GLN A 72 -21.36 11.43 -12.46
C GLN A 72 -21.85 12.06 -11.17
N ALA A 73 -21.22 11.77 -10.04
CA ALA A 73 -21.59 12.31 -8.73
C ALA A 73 -21.56 13.83 -8.69
N ALA A 74 -20.52 14.45 -9.24
CA ALA A 74 -20.42 15.90 -9.34
C ALA A 74 -21.51 16.50 -10.24
N ARG A 75 -21.89 15.82 -11.33
CA ARG A 75 -22.92 16.27 -12.27
C ARG A 75 -24.35 16.00 -11.80
N VAL A 76 -24.58 15.09 -10.84
CA VAL A 76 -25.91 14.92 -10.22
C VAL A 76 -26.41 16.26 -9.65
N SER A 77 -25.51 17.12 -9.18
CA SER A 77 -25.84 18.47 -8.71
C SER A 77 -26.24 19.46 -9.80
N TYR A 78 -25.91 19.21 -11.09
CA TYR A 78 -26.06 20.19 -12.18
C TYR A 78 -27.00 19.73 -13.32
N GLY A 79 -27.52 18.50 -13.29
CA GLY A 79 -28.38 17.95 -14.34
C GLY A 79 -27.61 17.41 -15.56
N LYS A 80 -28.32 16.69 -16.45
CA LYS A 80 -27.73 15.97 -17.61
C LYS A 80 -27.11 16.93 -18.64
N GLY A 81 -25.83 17.29 -18.46
CA GLY A 81 -25.00 17.94 -19.48
C GLY A 81 -24.29 16.94 -20.40
N THR A 82 -23.97 17.38 -21.63
CA THR A 82 -23.30 16.60 -22.68
C THR A 82 -21.96 16.02 -22.23
N LYS A 83 -21.68 14.77 -22.62
CA LYS A 83 -20.47 14.02 -22.25
C LYS A 83 -19.36 14.24 -23.29
N LYS A 84 -18.25 14.88 -22.92
CA LYS A 84 -16.97 14.78 -23.64
C LYS A 84 -15.83 14.43 -22.67
N VAL A 85 -14.96 13.49 -23.05
CA VAL A 85 -13.83 13.02 -22.23
C VAL A 85 -12.86 14.15 -21.84
N SER A 86 -12.65 15.14 -22.71
CA SER A 86 -11.84 16.33 -22.41
C SER A 86 -12.44 17.20 -21.31
N GLU A 87 -13.77 17.24 -21.22
CA GLU A 87 -14.51 17.99 -20.19
C GLU A 87 -14.43 17.27 -18.84
N ASP A 88 -14.38 15.93 -18.84
CA ASP A 88 -14.34 15.11 -17.62
C ASP A 88 -13.03 15.30 -16.84
N ARG A 89 -11.87 15.24 -17.51
CA ARG A 89 -10.57 15.54 -16.88
C ARG A 89 -10.52 16.98 -16.35
N GLY A 90 -11.05 17.93 -17.12
CA GLY A 90 -11.15 19.34 -16.72
C GLY A 90 -11.98 19.51 -15.45
N LEU A 91 -13.10 18.80 -15.35
CA LEU A 91 -13.97 18.79 -14.18
C LEU A 91 -13.28 18.18 -12.96
N ILE A 92 -12.65 17.01 -13.07
CA ILE A 92 -11.92 16.40 -11.95
C ILE A 92 -10.83 17.35 -11.43
N ASN A 93 -10.03 17.94 -12.32
CA ASN A 93 -9.02 18.93 -11.96
C ASN A 93 -9.62 20.19 -11.32
N TYR A 94 -10.81 20.62 -11.75
CA TYR A 94 -11.53 21.71 -11.11
C TYR A 94 -11.96 21.36 -9.68
N LEU A 95 -12.53 20.16 -9.48
CA LEU A 95 -12.99 19.69 -8.17
C LEU A 95 -11.85 19.60 -7.15
N ILE A 96 -10.70 19.01 -7.55
CA ILE A 96 -9.51 18.93 -6.68
C ILE A 96 -9.02 20.33 -6.30
N ARG A 97 -8.87 21.23 -7.28
CA ARG A 97 -8.39 22.62 -7.04
C ARG A 97 -9.27 23.39 -6.07
N HIS A 98 -10.58 23.15 -6.10
CA HIS A 98 -11.56 23.82 -5.22
C HIS A 98 -11.93 22.98 -3.99
N ARG A 99 -11.20 21.88 -3.73
CA ARG A 99 -11.41 20.98 -2.59
C ARG A 99 -12.85 20.46 -2.47
N HIS A 100 -13.52 20.25 -3.61
CA HIS A 100 -14.80 19.56 -3.66
C HIS A 100 -14.56 18.05 -3.59
N THR A 101 -14.38 17.54 -2.37
CA THR A 101 -13.92 16.16 -2.13
C THR A 101 -15.04 15.12 -2.13
N THR A 102 -16.29 15.49 -1.83
CA THR A 102 -17.42 14.53 -1.73
C THR A 102 -17.64 13.67 -2.99
N PRO A 103 -17.50 14.18 -4.23
CA PRO A 103 -17.57 13.32 -5.42
C PRO A 103 -16.50 12.21 -5.46
N PHE A 104 -15.36 12.39 -4.78
CA PHE A 104 -14.29 11.39 -4.71
C PHE A 104 -14.59 10.27 -3.72
N GLU A 105 -15.53 10.45 -2.80
CA GLU A 105 -15.99 9.40 -1.86
C GLU A 105 -16.83 8.32 -2.56
N MET A 106 -17.15 8.50 -3.85
CA MET A 106 -17.85 7.51 -4.67
C MET A 106 -16.93 6.43 -5.23
N CYS A 107 -15.61 6.58 -5.00
CA CYS A 107 -14.60 5.59 -5.35
C CYS A 107 -14.01 4.99 -4.07
N GLU A 108 -13.89 3.67 -4.03
CA GLU A 108 -13.35 2.92 -2.89
C GLU A 108 -12.24 1.98 -3.34
N ILE A 109 -11.27 1.74 -2.45
CA ILE A 109 -10.16 0.84 -2.73
C ILE A 109 -9.83 0.01 -1.50
N LYS A 110 -9.61 -1.30 -1.71
CA LYS A 110 -9.38 -2.26 -0.64
C LYS A 110 -8.00 -2.88 -0.78
N TYR A 111 -7.24 -2.82 0.30
CA TYR A 111 -5.87 -3.36 0.34
C TYR A 111 -5.75 -4.50 1.34
N HIS A 112 -4.85 -5.44 1.03
CA HIS A 112 -4.24 -6.33 2.00
C HIS A 112 -2.81 -5.84 2.22
N ILE A 113 -2.48 -5.54 3.47
CA ILE A 113 -1.20 -4.94 3.82
C ILE A 113 -0.57 -5.76 4.94
N LYS A 114 0.69 -6.14 4.75
CA LYS A 114 1.53 -6.73 5.78
C LYS A 114 2.57 -5.70 6.18
N LEU A 115 2.57 -5.29 7.44
CA LEU A 115 3.42 -4.21 7.92
C LEU A 115 3.79 -4.37 9.41
N PRO A 116 4.87 -3.71 9.88
CA PRO A 116 5.25 -3.77 11.28
C PRO A 116 4.25 -3.05 12.20
N ILE A 117 4.07 -3.54 13.43
CA ILE A 117 3.09 -3.01 14.39
C ILE A 117 3.28 -1.50 14.63
N PHE A 118 4.51 -0.99 14.71
CA PHE A 118 4.73 0.43 14.95
C PHE A 118 4.25 1.32 13.78
N VAL A 119 4.29 0.81 12.55
CA VAL A 119 3.70 1.47 11.36
C VAL A 119 2.18 1.36 11.42
N ALA A 120 1.64 0.21 11.82
CA ALA A 120 0.19 -0.02 11.93
C ALA A 120 -0.46 0.95 12.91
N ARG A 121 0.23 1.23 14.02
CA ARG A 121 -0.23 2.20 15.03
C ARG A 121 -0.31 3.64 14.51
N GLN A 122 0.48 3.98 13.49
CA GLN A 122 0.35 5.27 12.80
C GLN A 122 -0.80 5.20 11.78
N TRP A 123 -0.87 4.11 11.01
CA TRP A 123 -1.87 3.89 9.98
C TRP A 123 -3.32 3.94 10.51
N ILE A 124 -3.57 3.30 11.65
CA ILE A 124 -4.91 3.22 12.25
C ILE A 124 -5.45 4.57 12.75
N ARG A 125 -4.61 5.63 12.76
CA ARG A 125 -5.04 6.99 13.12
C ARG A 125 -5.91 7.64 12.03
N HIS A 126 -5.91 7.09 10.82
CA HIS A 126 -6.79 7.49 9.72
C HIS A 126 -8.21 6.92 9.93
N ARG A 127 -8.97 7.56 10.81
CA ARG A 127 -10.28 7.09 11.32
C ARG A 127 -11.41 6.99 10.29
N THR A 128 -11.22 7.51 9.08
CA THR A 128 -12.22 7.44 8.00
C THR A 128 -12.13 6.13 7.22
N ALA A 129 -11.08 5.31 7.44
CA ALA A 129 -10.91 4.03 6.79
C ALA A 129 -11.53 2.88 7.61
N ASN A 130 -11.97 1.83 6.90
CA ASN A 130 -12.38 0.57 7.51
C ASN A 130 -11.18 -0.38 7.56
N VAL A 131 -10.85 -0.91 8.75
CA VAL A 131 -9.66 -1.75 8.95
C VAL A 131 -10.03 -2.99 9.75
N ASN A 132 -9.56 -4.14 9.29
CA ASN A 132 -9.50 -5.39 10.05
C ASN A 132 -8.05 -5.81 10.17
N GLU A 133 -7.66 -6.32 11.34
CA GLU A 133 -6.29 -6.72 11.64
C GLU A 133 -6.24 -8.17 12.13
N TYR A 134 -5.14 -8.84 11.85
CA TYR A 134 -4.84 -10.16 12.39
C TYR A 134 -4.72 -10.10 13.92
N SER A 135 -5.49 -10.93 14.63
CA SER A 135 -5.52 -10.92 16.09
C SER A 135 -4.55 -11.95 16.68
N ALA A 136 -3.50 -11.44 17.35
CA ALA A 136 -2.57 -12.24 18.15
C ALA A 136 -3.21 -12.89 19.39
N ARG A 137 -4.47 -12.53 19.74
CA ARG A 137 -5.20 -13.16 20.85
C ARG A 137 -5.74 -14.54 20.49
N TYR A 138 -5.97 -14.79 19.20
CA TYR A 138 -6.61 -16.01 18.71
C TYR A 138 -5.68 -16.87 17.85
N SER A 139 -4.51 -16.34 17.50
CA SER A 139 -3.64 -16.95 16.52
C SER A 139 -2.19 -16.80 16.95
N ILE A 140 -1.37 -17.80 16.60
CA ILE A 140 0.07 -17.78 16.84
C ILE A 140 0.70 -16.87 15.79
N LEU A 141 1.47 -15.88 16.24
CA LEU A 141 2.22 -15.01 15.34
C LEU A 141 3.49 -15.72 14.86
N ASP A 142 3.80 -15.53 13.59
CA ASP A 142 5.08 -15.95 13.03
C ASP A 142 6.23 -15.15 13.65
N ASN A 143 7.41 -15.76 13.69
CA ASN A 143 8.63 -15.13 14.19
C ASN A 143 9.26 -14.21 13.13
N GLU A 144 8.54 -13.15 12.77
CA GLU A 144 8.92 -12.22 11.71
C GLU A 144 8.96 -10.79 12.23
N PHE A 145 10.12 -10.14 12.08
CA PHE A 145 10.37 -8.78 12.57
C PHE A 145 10.97 -7.94 11.47
N TYR A 146 10.57 -6.67 11.42
CA TYR A 146 11.25 -5.69 10.59
C TYR A 146 12.63 -5.37 11.16
N VAL A 147 13.64 -5.59 10.33
CA VAL A 147 15.04 -5.22 10.57
C VAL A 147 15.44 -4.18 9.52
N PRO A 148 15.62 -2.90 9.90
CA PRO A 148 16.05 -1.89 8.96
C PRO A 148 17.44 -2.22 8.40
N ALA A 149 17.65 -1.89 7.13
CA ALA A 149 18.99 -1.98 6.55
C ALA A 149 19.95 -0.97 7.22
N PRO A 150 21.27 -1.24 7.28
CA PRO A 150 22.22 -0.35 7.95
C PRO A 150 22.19 1.10 7.47
N ASP A 151 21.90 1.33 6.19
CA ASP A 151 21.78 2.64 5.56
C ASP A 151 20.49 3.40 5.93
N GLN A 152 19.54 2.73 6.59
CA GLN A 152 18.28 3.30 7.07
C GLN A 152 18.34 3.68 8.56
N LEU A 153 19.40 3.28 9.26
CA LEU A 153 19.65 3.62 10.66
C LEU A 153 20.36 4.97 10.72
N ALA A 154 19.76 5.94 11.42
CA ALA A 154 20.31 7.28 11.55
C ALA A 154 20.24 7.77 13.00
N ALA A 155 21.19 8.63 13.38
CA ALA A 155 21.18 9.26 14.68
C ALA A 155 19.96 10.18 14.84
N GLN A 156 19.48 10.31 16.09
CA GLN A 156 18.43 11.27 16.42
C GLN A 156 18.89 12.69 16.11
N SER A 157 18.04 13.49 15.44
CA SER A 157 18.42 14.86 15.11
C SER A 157 18.54 15.74 16.35
N GLN A 158 19.60 16.55 16.42
CA GLN A 158 19.78 17.52 17.52
C GLN A 158 18.84 18.73 17.41
N ALA A 159 18.43 19.09 16.20
CA ALA A 159 17.56 20.24 15.95
C ALA A 159 16.08 19.88 15.92
N ASN A 160 15.73 18.66 15.51
CA ASN A 160 14.35 18.21 15.37
C ASN A 160 14.10 16.92 16.13
N ARG A 161 13.27 16.98 17.19
CA ARG A 161 12.89 15.81 18.00
C ARG A 161 12.10 14.75 17.23
N GLN A 162 11.60 15.06 16.03
CA GLN A 162 10.93 14.12 15.13
C GLN A 162 11.78 13.77 13.90
N GLY A 163 12.99 14.34 13.80
CA GLY A 163 13.90 14.19 12.67
C GLY A 163 15.06 13.23 12.94
N ARG A 164 15.78 12.92 11.87
CA ARG A 164 16.99 12.09 11.86
C ARG A 164 18.15 12.92 11.30
N ASP A 165 19.35 12.74 11.82
CA ASP A 165 20.59 13.32 11.28
C ASP A 165 21.32 12.27 10.42
N MET A 166 22.64 12.12 10.59
CA MET A 166 23.47 11.26 9.76
C MET A 166 23.19 9.78 10.00
N VAL A 167 23.33 9.00 8.92
CA VAL A 167 23.30 7.52 8.96
C VAL A 167 24.40 7.02 9.88
N LEU A 168 24.06 6.03 10.71
CA LEU A 168 25.02 5.39 11.61
C LEU A 168 26.06 4.61 10.80
N THR A 169 27.29 4.54 11.29
CA THR A 169 28.40 3.86 10.59
C THR A 169 29.07 2.81 11.47
N GLY A 170 29.78 1.87 10.84
CA GLY A 170 30.56 0.86 11.56
C GLY A 170 29.69 -0.14 12.35
N GLU A 171 30.11 -0.47 13.57
CA GLU A 171 29.43 -1.45 14.43
C GLU A 171 28.07 -0.96 14.94
N GLU A 172 27.85 0.35 15.01
CA GLU A 172 26.58 0.94 15.47
C GLU A 172 25.42 0.68 14.51
N ALA A 173 25.72 0.46 13.23
CA ALA A 173 24.73 0.16 12.18
C ALA A 173 24.50 -1.34 11.94
N LYS A 174 25.24 -2.22 12.61
CA LYS A 174 25.18 -3.69 12.44
C LYS A 174 24.48 -4.43 13.58
N ARG A 175 24.04 -3.72 14.63
CA ARG A 175 23.30 -4.27 15.77
C ARG A 175 21.81 -4.24 15.53
#